data_AF-A0A4Y2X352-F1
#
_entry.id   AF-A0A4Y2X352-F1
#
_cell.length_a   1.000
_cell.length_b   1.000
_cell.length_c   1.000
_cell.angle_alpha   90.00
_cell.angle_beta   90.00
_cell.angle_gamma   90.00
#
_symmetry.space_group_name_H-M   'P 1'
#
loop_
_entity.id
_entity.type
_entity.pdbx_description
1 polymer ?
#
loop_
_entity_poly.entity_id
_entity_poly.type
_entity_poly.pdbx_seq_one_letter_code
_entity_poly.pdbx_strand_id
1 'polypeptide(L)'
;VLTGHGVFCSFQASMFGKPVECQCGQNIESVSHVILECELWRDLRYEWPKSWKNKDLKELVPINEFRSKASAIVKALYETRSMDWS
;
A
#
# COMPACT_ATOMS: atom_id res chain seq x y z
N VAL A 1 23.45 6.42 -7.70
CA VAL A 1 23.24 5.23 -6.84
C VAL A 1 21.77 5.19 -6.48
N LEU A 2 21.02 4.31 -7.13
CA LEU A 2 19.62 4.00 -6.79
C LEU A 2 19.66 3.19 -5.50
N THR A 3 19.48 3.82 -4.35
CA THR A 3 19.30 3.04 -3.11
C THR A 3 17.98 2.31 -3.23
N GLY A 4 18.06 0.98 -3.18
CA GLY A 4 16.94 0.06 -3.31
C GLY A 4 15.88 0.32 -2.25
N HIS A 5 14.93 1.19 -2.59
CA HIS A 5 13.74 1.53 -1.81
C HIS A 5 12.70 0.38 -1.82
N GLY A 6 13.18 -0.87 -1.90
CA GLY A 6 12.39 -2.09 -1.76
C GLY A 6 12.22 -2.52 -0.31
N VAL A 7 12.36 -1.58 0.63
CA VAL A 7 12.28 -1.85 2.06
C VAL A 7 10.84 -1.62 2.49
N PHE A 8 10.06 -2.68 2.29
CA PHE A 8 8.70 -2.84 2.78
C PHE A 8 8.62 -2.54 4.29
N CYS A 9 7.49 -2.00 4.74
CA CYS A 9 7.27 -1.50 6.11
C CYS A 9 7.71 -2.45 7.24
N SER A 10 7.74 -3.77 7.01
CA SER A 10 8.24 -4.78 7.96
C SER A 10 9.69 -4.54 8.40
N PHE A 11 10.58 -4.08 7.51
CA PHE A 11 11.97 -3.78 7.88
C PHE A 11 12.11 -2.40 8.53
N GLN A 12 11.23 -1.44 8.19
CA GLN A 12 11.16 -0.19 8.96
C GLN A 12 10.61 -0.42 10.37
N ALA A 13 9.67 -1.33 10.56
CA ALA A 13 9.11 -1.66 11.87
C ALA A 13 10.16 -2.33 12.79
N SER A 14 10.99 -3.24 12.25
CA SER A 14 12.05 -3.88 13.04
C SER A 14 13.19 -2.92 13.41
N MET A 15 13.47 -1.90 12.61
CA MET A 15 14.56 -0.94 12.89
C MET A 15 14.12 0.32 13.64
N PHE A 16 12.87 0.78 13.47
CA PHE A 16 12.40 2.08 13.97
C PHE A 16 11.20 1.98 14.94
N GLY A 17 10.79 0.78 15.34
CA GLY A 17 9.72 0.59 16.32
C GLY A 17 8.34 1.10 15.86
N LYS A 18 8.15 1.26 14.55
CA LYS A 18 6.86 1.69 13.99
C LYS A 18 5.80 0.59 14.15
N PRO A 19 4.52 0.96 14.31
CA PRO A 19 3.45 -0.02 14.36
C PRO A 19 3.50 -0.89 13.10
N VAL A 20 3.55 -2.21 13.32
CA VAL A 20 3.45 -3.22 12.25
C VAL A 20 2.01 -3.25 11.71
N GLU A 21 1.06 -2.76 12.50
CA GLU A 21 -0.36 -2.69 12.19
C GLU A 21 -0.66 -1.59 11.19
N CYS A 22 -1.55 -1.89 10.24
CA CYS A 22 -2.08 -0.91 9.33
C CYS A 22 -2.96 0.09 10.12
N GLN A 23 -3.03 1.34 9.65
CA GLN A 23 -3.87 2.38 10.26
C GLN A 23 -5.36 2.00 10.38
N CYS A 24 -5.84 1.05 9.58
CA CYS A 24 -7.19 0.52 9.69
C CYS A 24 -7.40 -0.38 10.94
N GLY A 25 -6.33 -0.82 11.60
CA GLY A 25 -6.36 -1.70 12.77
C GLY A 25 -6.77 -3.16 12.48
N GLN A 26 -6.93 -3.55 11.22
CA GLN A 26 -7.45 -4.88 10.85
C GLN A 26 -6.37 -5.93 10.55
N ASN A 27 -5.17 -5.51 10.17
CA ASN A 27 -4.08 -6.42 9.81
C ASN A 27 -2.72 -5.71 9.89
N ILE A 28 -1.64 -6.45 9.72
CA ILE A 28 -0.33 -5.90 9.49
C ILE A 28 -0.31 -5.08 8.19
N GLU A 29 0.48 -4.01 8.17
CA GLU A 29 0.64 -3.12 7.03
C GLU A 29 1.53 -3.74 5.93
N SER A 30 1.09 -4.87 5.39
CA SER A 30 1.69 -5.44 4.19
C SER A 30 1.19 -4.72 2.95
N VAL A 31 1.98 -4.67 1.87
CA VAL A 31 1.52 -4.12 0.57
C VAL A 31 0.29 -4.85 0.06
N SER A 32 0.20 -6.18 0.20
CA SER A 32 -1.02 -6.91 -0.17
C SER A 32 -2.23 -6.38 0.60
N HIS A 33 -2.08 -6.21 1.91
CA HIS A 33 -3.15 -5.65 2.73
C HIS A 33 -3.48 -4.21 2.33
N VAL A 34 -2.51 -3.29 2.35
CA VAL A 34 -2.72 -1.86 2.06
C VAL A 34 -3.32 -1.64 0.67
N ILE A 35 -2.78 -2.32 -0.34
CA ILE A 35 -3.16 -2.09 -1.73
C ILE A 35 -4.44 -2.83 -2.08
N LEU A 36 -4.62 -4.10 -1.66
CA LEU A 36 -5.73 -4.94 -2.14
C LEU A 36 -6.90 -5.07 -1.15
N GLU A 37 -6.64 -5.05 0.15
CA GLU A 37 -7.62 -5.49 1.16
C GLU A 37 -8.09 -4.36 2.08
N CYS A 38 -7.24 -3.38 2.37
CA CYS A 38 -7.46 -2.41 3.43
C CYS A 38 -8.68 -1.55 3.14
N GLU A 39 -9.70 -1.62 4.00
CA GLU A 39 -10.98 -0.92 3.83
C GLU A 39 -10.83 0.60 3.86
N LEU A 40 -9.78 1.13 4.50
CA LEU A 40 -9.44 2.56 4.50
C LEU A 40 -9.32 3.12 3.07
N TRP A 41 -8.82 2.30 2.15
CA TRP A 41 -8.55 2.69 0.77
C TRP A 41 -9.58 2.14 -0.22
N ARG A 42 -10.73 1.65 0.26
CA ARG A 42 -11.77 1.05 -0.59
C ARG A 42 -12.24 1.99 -1.69
N ASP A 43 -12.40 3.27 -1.39
CA ASP A 43 -12.91 4.26 -2.35
C ASP A 43 -11.92 4.50 -3.50
N LEU A 44 -10.61 4.47 -3.22
CA LEU A 44 -9.57 4.55 -4.25
C LEU A 44 -9.53 3.30 -5.15
N ARG A 45 -10.09 2.18 -4.70
CA ARG A 45 -10.25 0.95 -5.50
C ARG A 45 -11.52 0.93 -6.33
N TYR A 46 -12.45 1.87 -6.13
CA TYR A 46 -13.69 1.95 -6.92
C TYR A 46 -13.39 2.08 -8.42
N GLU A 47 -12.36 2.84 -8.76
CA GLU A 47 -11.96 3.07 -10.15
C GLU A 47 -11.18 1.90 -10.77
N TRP A 48 -10.83 0.86 -10.01
CA TRP A 48 -9.98 -0.20 -10.53
C TRP A 48 -10.70 -1.16 -11.49
N PRO A 49 -9.98 -1.83 -12.41
CA PRO A 49 -10.59 -2.79 -13.33
C PRO A 49 -11.27 -3.93 -12.58
N LYS A 50 -12.57 -4.20 -12.81
CA LYS A 50 -13.35 -5.20 -12.04
C LYS A 50 -12.69 -6.58 -11.85
N SER A 51 -11.81 -6.98 -12.77
CA SER A 51 -11.06 -8.24 -12.71
C SER A 51 -9.88 -8.24 -11.71
N TRP A 52 -9.60 -7.13 -11.03
CA TRP A 52 -8.46 -7.01 -10.12
C TRP A 52 -8.59 -7.91 -8.89
N LYS A 53 -9.81 -8.10 -8.37
CA LYS A 53 -10.06 -8.86 -7.13
C LYS A 53 -9.70 -10.34 -7.20
N ASN A 54 -9.61 -10.89 -8.42
CA ASN A 54 -9.34 -12.31 -8.65
C ASN A 54 -7.88 -12.56 -9.05
N LYS A 55 -7.01 -11.55 -8.92
CA LYS A 55 -5.62 -11.61 -9.36
C LYS A 55 -4.69 -11.34 -8.18
N ASP A 56 -3.59 -12.08 -8.14
CA ASP A 56 -2.52 -11.81 -7.20
C ASP A 56 -1.78 -10.51 -7.56
N LEU A 57 -1.12 -9.90 -6.58
CA LEU A 57 -0.28 -8.72 -6.80
C LEU A 57 0.76 -8.95 -7.93
N LYS A 58 1.33 -10.16 -8.02
CA LYS A 58 2.29 -10.54 -9.08
C LYS A 58 1.70 -10.46 -10.50
N GLU A 59 0.39 -10.68 -10.64
CA GLU A 59 -0.34 -10.61 -11.91
C GLU A 59 -0.82 -9.18 -12.22
N LEU A 60 -0.96 -8.36 -11.17
CA LEU A 60 -1.43 -6.98 -11.27
C LEU A 60 -0.28 -5.98 -11.54
N VAL A 61 0.89 -6.19 -10.93
CA VAL A 61 2.07 -5.32 -11.08
C VAL A 61 2.48 -5.07 -12.55
N PRO A 62 2.41 -6.04 -13.48
CA PRO A 62 2.71 -5.79 -14.89
C PRO A 62 1.69 -4.87 -15.59
N ILE A 63 0.49 -4.70 -15.05
CA ILE A 63 -0.60 -3.95 -15.68
C ILE A 63 -0.38 -2.45 -15.43
N ASN A 64 -0.18 -1.67 -16.50
CA ASN A 64 0.10 -0.24 -16.36
C ASN A 64 -1.04 0.54 -15.70
N GLU A 65 -2.28 0.23 -16.06
CA GLU A 65 -3.46 0.85 -15.47
C GLU A 65 -3.56 0.60 -13.96
N PHE A 66 -3.26 -0.64 -13.53
CA PHE A 66 -3.22 -0.99 -12.11
C PHE A 66 -2.17 -0.15 -11.38
N ARG A 67 -0.93 -0.08 -11.89
CA ARG A 67 0.14 0.72 -11.25
C ARG A 67 -0.24 2.19 -11.13
N SER A 68 -0.83 2.76 -12.19
CA SER A 68 -1.28 4.15 -12.21
C SER A 68 -2.32 4.40 -11.11
N LYS A 69 -3.32 3.52 -10.98
CA LYS A 69 -4.38 3.65 -9.96
C LYS A 69 -3.89 3.34 -8.55
N ALA A 70 -3.07 2.31 -8.38
CA ALA A 70 -2.47 1.96 -7.10
C ALA A 70 -1.53 3.05 -6.55
N SER A 71 -0.94 3.87 -7.43
CA SER A 71 -0.11 5.01 -7.01
C SER A 71 -0.88 6.04 -6.17
N ALA A 72 -2.21 6.15 -6.34
CA ALA A 72 -3.04 7.03 -5.52
C ALA A 72 -3.08 6.58 -4.05
N ILE A 73 -3.15 5.26 -3.80
CA ILE A 73 -3.09 4.69 -2.45
C ILE A 73 -1.72 4.94 -1.83
N VAL A 74 -0.64 4.75 -2.60
CA VAL A 74 0.74 4.99 -2.11
C VAL A 74 0.97 6.47 -1.77
N LYS A 75 0.44 7.38 -2.58
CA LYS A 75 0.49 8.83 -2.31
C LYS A 75 -0.28 9.18 -1.03
N ALA A 76 -1.52 8.69 -0.93
CA ALA A 76 -2.34 8.94 0.26
C ALA A 76 -1.68 8.40 1.52
N LEU A 77 -1.10 7.20 1.48
CA LEU A 77 -0.33 6.62 2.59
C LEU A 77 0.84 7.52 3.01
N TYR A 78 1.55 8.11 2.05
CA TYR A 78 2.66 9.02 2.33
C TYR A 78 2.17 10.34 2.96
N GLU A 79 1.09 10.91 2.43
CA GLU A 79 0.49 12.14 2.94
C GLU A 79 -0.04 11.98 4.37
N THR A 80 -0.77 10.89 4.65
CA THR A 80 -1.29 10.60 5.99
C THR A 80 -0.14 10.46 6.99
N ARG A 81 0.97 9.84 6.59
CA ARG A 81 2.14 9.70 7.44
C ARG A 81 2.95 10.97 7.60
N SER A 82 2.96 11.86 6.61
CA SER A 82 3.65 13.15 6.71
C SER A 82 2.99 14.07 7.74
N MET A 83 1.67 13.91 7.97
CA MET A 83 0.93 14.67 8.99
C MET A 83 1.25 14.24 10.43
N ASP A 84 1.61 12.97 10.65
CA ASP A 84 1.98 12.46 11.99
C ASP A 84 3.35 12.94 12.51
N TRP A 85 4.14 13.65 11.69
CA TRP A 85 5.47 14.19 12.08
C TRP A 85 5.47 15.71 12.35
N SER A 86 4.32 16.38 12.34
CA SER A 86 4.17 17.82 12.66
C SER A 86 3.60 18.03 14.05
#